data_AF-A0ABC9WXE2-F1
#
_entry.id   AF-A0ABC9WXE2-F1
#
_cell.length_a   1.000
_cell.length_b   1.000
_cell.length_c   1.000
_cell.angle_alpha   90.00
_cell.angle_beta   90.00
_cell.angle_gamma   90.00
#
_symmetry.space_group_name_H-M   'P 1'
#
loop_
_entity.id
_entity.type
_entity.pdbx_description
1 polymer ?
#
loop_
_entity_poly.entity_id
_entity_poly.type
_entity_poly.pdbx_seq_one_letter_code
_entity_poly.pdbx_strand_id
1 'polypeptide(L)'
;MERRVAREFRHKVNLLIDNEAEKDYLYDVLRMYHQSMNLPVLVGDLKLVINEPSRLPLFDAIRPLIPLKHQVEYDQLTPKRSRKLKEVRLDRLHPEGLGISVRGGVEFSCGLFISQLVKGGQADNVGLQFSLDWDISQAPPVSNRNVIRMREEY
;
A
#
# COMPACT_ATOMS: atom_id res chain seq x y z
N MET A 1 -3.48 -26.11 -11.90
CA MET A 1 -3.53 -24.64 -11.70
C MET A 1 -3.00 -24.26 -10.32
N GLU A 2 -3.57 -24.81 -9.24
CA GLU A 2 -3.21 -24.50 -7.83
C GLU A 2 -1.71 -24.68 -7.50
N ARG A 3 -1.08 -25.77 -7.96
CA ARG A 3 0.35 -26.02 -7.69
C ARG A 3 1.28 -24.93 -8.22
N ARG A 4 0.90 -24.26 -9.31
CA ARG A 4 1.69 -23.17 -9.90
C ARG A 4 1.54 -21.89 -9.07
N VAL A 5 0.31 -21.55 -8.68
CA VAL A 5 0.00 -20.39 -7.84
C VAL A 5 0.70 -20.50 -6.49
N ALA A 6 0.62 -21.66 -5.84
CA ALA A 6 1.28 -21.90 -4.55
C ALA A 6 2.81 -21.76 -4.65
N ARG A 7 3.41 -22.23 -5.75
CA ARG A 7 4.86 -22.11 -5.98
C ARG A 7 5.29 -20.67 -6.21
N GLU A 8 4.55 -19.93 -7.04
CA GLU A 8 4.81 -18.52 -7.31
C GLU A 8 4.64 -17.67 -6.05
N PHE A 9 3.60 -17.94 -5.25
CA PHE A 9 3.37 -17.30 -3.96
C PHE A 9 4.55 -17.54 -2.99
N ARG A 10 4.93 -18.81 -2.78
CA ARG A 10 6.05 -19.18 -1.90
C ARG A 10 7.35 -18.52 -2.31
N HIS A 11 7.64 -18.49 -3.61
CA HIS A 11 8.82 -17.81 -4.12
C HIS A 11 8.81 -16.31 -3.78
N LYS A 12 7.66 -15.65 -3.94
CA LYS A 12 7.51 -14.22 -3.63
C LYS A 12 7.64 -13.92 -2.13
N VAL A 13 7.11 -14.79 -1.27
CA VAL A 13 7.30 -14.70 0.19
C VAL A 13 8.78 -14.76 0.54
N ASN A 14 9.50 -15.75 0.00
CA ASN A 14 10.94 -15.90 0.25
C ASN A 14 11.79 -14.74 -0.27
N LEU A 15 11.32 -13.99 -1.27
CA LEU A 15 12.01 -12.83 -1.81
C LEU A 15 11.72 -11.53 -1.04
N LEU A 16 10.58 -11.43 -0.37
CA LEU A 16 10.10 -10.17 0.23
C LEU A 16 10.11 -10.17 1.76
N ILE A 17 10.21 -11.34 2.38
CA ILE A 17 10.26 -11.50 3.83
C ILE A 17 11.50 -12.34 4.13
N ASP A 18 12.44 -11.79 4.89
CA ASP A 18 13.65 -12.50 5.27
C ASP A 18 13.46 -13.31 6.57
N ASN A 19 12.68 -12.77 7.51
CA ASN A 19 12.46 -13.38 8.82
C ASN A 19 11.57 -14.63 8.73
N GLU A 20 12.09 -15.79 9.14
CA GLU A 20 11.34 -17.06 9.16
C GLU A 20 10.09 -17.00 10.06
N ALA A 21 10.14 -16.32 11.21
CA ALA A 21 8.98 -16.19 12.10
C ALA A 21 7.84 -15.39 11.44
N GLU A 22 8.16 -14.36 10.65
CA GLU A 22 7.17 -13.60 9.87
C GLU A 22 6.57 -14.46 8.75
N LYS A 23 7.37 -15.33 8.11
CA LYS A 23 6.88 -16.29 7.11
C LYS A 23 5.92 -17.29 7.75
N ASP A 24 6.30 -17.88 8.87
CA ASP A 24 5.46 -18.85 9.58
C ASP A 24 4.14 -18.22 10.00
N TYR A 25 4.18 -17.01 10.58
CA TYR A 25 2.98 -16.26 10.91
C TYR A 25 2.10 -15.99 9.68
N LEU A 26 2.69 -15.56 8.55
CA LEU A 26 1.96 -15.34 7.31
C LEU A 26 1.23 -16.62 6.83
N TYR A 27 1.90 -17.77 6.88
CA TYR A 27 1.29 -19.04 6.48
C TYR A 27 0.19 -19.48 7.45
N ASP A 28 0.36 -19.26 8.75
CA ASP A 28 -0.65 -19.58 9.75
C ASP A 28 -1.89 -18.71 9.62
N VAL A 29 -1.73 -17.41 9.36
CA VAL A 29 -2.85 -16.49 9.08
C VAL A 29 -3.65 -16.94 7.86
N LEU A 30 -2.98 -17.33 6.77
CA LEU A 30 -3.65 -17.87 5.58
C LEU A 30 -4.37 -19.19 5.86
N ARG A 31 -3.77 -20.06 6.69
CA ARG A 31 -4.39 -21.32 7.13
C ARG A 31 -5.63 -21.06 7.99
N MET A 32 -5.57 -20.11 8.91
CA MET A 32 -6.70 -19.71 9.76
C MET A 32 -7.85 -19.14 8.93
N TYR A 33 -7.56 -18.31 7.93
CA TYR A 33 -8.57 -17.81 7.00
C TYR A 33 -9.28 -18.93 6.23
N HIS A 34 -8.56 -19.98 5.82
CA HIS A 34 -9.17 -21.12 5.13
C HIS A 34 -10.22 -21.84 6.01
N GLN A 35 -10.11 -21.74 7.34
CA GLN A 35 -11.07 -22.33 8.28
C GLN A 35 -12.19 -21.36 8.66
N SER A 36 -11.84 -20.10 8.95
CA SER A 36 -12.78 -19.11 9.48
C SER A 36 -13.58 -18.37 8.39
N MET A 37 -13.02 -18.27 7.18
CA MET A 37 -13.53 -17.45 6.09
C MET A 37 -13.72 -15.97 6.47
N ASN A 38 -13.04 -15.49 7.52
CA ASN A 38 -13.16 -14.12 8.03
C ASN A 38 -12.11 -13.21 7.37
N LEU A 39 -12.56 -12.42 6.39
CA LEU A 39 -11.69 -11.58 5.57
C LEU A 39 -11.15 -10.34 6.31
N PRO A 40 -11.93 -9.61 7.13
CA PRO A 40 -11.39 -8.50 7.93
C PRO A 40 -10.26 -8.93 8.87
N VAL A 41 -10.38 -10.08 9.53
CA VAL A 41 -9.32 -10.63 10.40
C VAL A 41 -8.09 -10.99 9.58
N LEU A 42 -8.28 -11.72 8.47
CA LEU A 42 -7.17 -12.03 7.55
C LEU A 42 -6.42 -10.77 7.13
N VAL A 43 -7.13 -9.75 6.64
CA VAL A 43 -6.46 -8.53 6.18
C VAL A 43 -5.77 -7.82 7.35
N GLY A 44 -6.40 -7.71 8.52
CA GLY A 44 -5.79 -7.13 9.71
C GLY A 44 -4.48 -7.82 10.10
N ASP A 45 -4.45 -9.15 10.13
CA ASP A 45 -3.26 -9.91 10.48
C ASP A 45 -2.18 -9.84 9.39
N LEU A 46 -2.58 -9.87 8.11
CA LEU A 46 -1.66 -9.67 6.98
C LEU A 46 -0.95 -8.31 7.08
N LYS A 47 -1.61 -7.28 7.61
CA LYS A 47 -1.02 -5.95 7.78
C LYS A 47 0.13 -5.95 8.82
N LEU A 48 0.20 -6.91 9.74
CA LEU A 48 1.31 -6.99 10.69
C LEU A 48 2.61 -7.41 10.02
N VAL A 49 2.53 -8.22 8.96
CA VAL A 49 3.71 -8.68 8.19
C VAL A 49 3.93 -7.87 6.92
N ILE A 50 2.86 -7.45 6.25
CA ILE A 50 2.89 -6.62 5.03
C ILE A 50 2.84 -5.14 5.42
N ASN A 51 3.77 -4.73 6.29
CA ASN A 51 3.89 -3.38 6.83
C ASN A 51 4.84 -2.49 6.00
N GLU A 52 5.60 -3.05 5.06
CA GLU A 52 6.52 -2.31 4.20
C GLU A 52 6.05 -2.21 2.74
N PRO A 53 6.38 -1.12 2.03
CA PRO A 53 6.06 -0.93 0.61
C PRO A 53 6.64 -2.01 -0.31
N SER A 54 7.85 -2.47 0.00
CA SER A 54 8.53 -3.59 -0.67
C SER A 54 7.69 -4.87 -0.58
N ARG A 55 6.94 -5.05 0.50
CA ARG A 55 6.10 -6.22 0.80
C ARG A 55 4.68 -6.12 0.21
N LEU A 56 4.19 -4.93 -0.15
CA LEU A 56 2.87 -4.74 -0.81
C LEU A 56 2.56 -5.67 -2.00
N PRO A 57 3.53 -6.11 -2.84
CA PRO A 57 3.28 -7.16 -3.83
C PRO A 57 2.73 -8.48 -3.30
N LEU A 58 2.79 -8.73 -2.00
CA LEU A 58 2.19 -9.91 -1.38
C LEU A 58 0.67 -9.86 -1.41
N PHE A 59 0.01 -8.70 -1.29
CA PHE A 59 -1.46 -8.63 -1.44
C PHE A 59 -1.92 -9.12 -2.82
N ASP A 60 -1.23 -8.72 -3.89
CA ASP A 60 -1.50 -9.20 -5.25
C ASP A 60 -1.26 -10.72 -5.40
N ALA A 61 -0.30 -11.27 -4.66
CA ALA A 61 0.05 -12.68 -4.72
C ALA A 61 -0.85 -13.57 -3.84
N ILE A 62 -1.46 -13.00 -2.81
CA ILE A 62 -2.44 -13.66 -1.93
C ILE A 62 -3.82 -13.68 -2.61
N ARG A 63 -4.18 -12.64 -3.36
CA ARG A 63 -5.49 -12.53 -4.04
C ARG A 63 -5.95 -13.82 -4.75
N PRO A 64 -5.12 -14.55 -5.52
CA PRO A 64 -5.55 -15.79 -6.17
C PRO A 64 -5.85 -16.95 -5.20
N LEU A 65 -5.39 -16.87 -3.96
CA LEU A 65 -5.70 -17.82 -2.88
C LEU A 65 -7.05 -17.50 -2.20
N ILE A 66 -7.59 -16.30 -2.42
CA ILE A 66 -8.87 -15.86 -1.87
C ILE A 66 -10.03 -16.37 -2.76
N PRO A 67 -11.05 -17.03 -2.18
CA PRO A 67 -12.23 -17.47 -2.90
C PRO A 67 -12.87 -16.32 -3.71
N LEU A 68 -13.34 -16.62 -4.93
CA LEU A 68 -13.89 -15.61 -5.85
C LEU A 68 -14.94 -14.69 -5.20
N LYS A 69 -15.82 -15.27 -4.36
CA LYS A 69 -16.87 -14.53 -3.63
C LYS A 69 -16.34 -13.44 -2.68
N HIS A 70 -15.10 -13.55 -2.22
CA HIS A 70 -14.48 -12.62 -1.28
C HIS A 70 -13.51 -11.64 -1.96
N GLN A 71 -13.21 -11.81 -3.25
CA GLN A 71 -12.19 -10.99 -3.91
C GLN A 71 -12.58 -9.51 -4.00
N VAL A 72 -13.86 -9.19 -4.18
CA VAL A 72 -14.33 -7.80 -4.22
C VAL A 72 -14.12 -7.11 -2.88
N GLU A 73 -14.45 -7.78 -1.77
CA GLU A 73 -14.24 -7.26 -0.42
C GLU A 73 -12.75 -7.18 -0.09
N TYR A 74 -11.96 -8.16 -0.51
CA TYR A 74 -10.50 -8.17 -0.33
C TYR A 74 -9.85 -6.94 -0.98
N ASP A 75 -10.28 -6.58 -2.18
CA ASP A 75 -9.79 -5.40 -2.90
C ASP A 75 -10.17 -4.07 -2.26
N GLN A 76 -11.26 -4.05 -1.51
CA GLN A 76 -11.69 -2.87 -0.75
C GLN A 76 -10.88 -2.72 0.53
N LEU A 77 -10.49 -3.83 1.16
CA LEU A 77 -9.73 -3.84 2.41
C LEU A 77 -8.21 -3.73 2.23
N THR A 78 -7.70 -3.99 1.02
CA THR A 78 -6.27 -3.98 0.71
C THR A 78 -5.85 -2.74 -0.09
N PRO A 79 -4.60 -2.24 0.07
CA PRO A 79 -4.15 -1.03 -0.62
C PRO A 79 -4.15 -1.21 -2.14
N LYS A 80 -4.81 -0.28 -2.86
CA LYS A 80 -4.81 -0.28 -4.33
C LYS A 80 -3.48 0.24 -4.87
N ARG A 81 -2.76 -0.60 -5.63
CA ARG A 81 -1.58 -0.14 -6.39
C ARG A 81 -1.98 0.30 -7.79
N SER A 82 -2.11 1.60 -8.00
CA SER A 82 -2.04 2.14 -9.37
C SER A 82 -0.57 2.15 -9.82
N ARG A 83 -0.24 1.39 -10.87
CA ARG A 83 1.06 1.53 -11.56
C ARG A 83 1.12 2.77 -12.45
N LYS A 84 -0.01 3.47 -12.65
CA LYS A 84 -0.07 4.71 -13.43
C LYS A 84 0.26 5.89 -12.51
N LEU A 85 1.31 6.62 -12.88
CA LEU A 85 1.63 7.90 -12.28
C LEU A 85 0.52 8.89 -12.60
N LYS A 86 0.05 9.62 -11.58
CA LYS A 86 -0.88 10.73 -11.75
C LYS A 86 -0.09 12.02 -11.64
N GLU A 87 0.04 12.72 -12.77
CA GLU A 87 0.59 14.06 -12.80
C GLU A 87 -0.53 15.07 -12.58
N VAL A 88 -0.29 16.06 -11.72
CA VAL A 88 -1.22 17.16 -11.46
C VAL A 88 -0.44 18.47 -11.47
N ARG A 89 -1.12 19.56 -11.83
CA ARG A 89 -0.57 20.91 -11.76
C ARG A 89 -1.27 21.66 -10.64
N LEU A 90 -0.48 22.31 -9.79
CA LEU A 90 -0.98 23.14 -8.71
C LEU A 90 -0.34 24.54 -8.83
N ASP A 91 -1.16 25.57 -8.66
CA ASP A 91 -0.77 26.96 -8.54
C ASP A 91 -0.26 27.26 -7.13
N ARG A 92 0.99 27.67 -7.03
CA ARG A 92 1.66 28.06 -5.78
C ARG A 92 1.19 29.43 -5.26
N LEU A 93 0.64 30.27 -6.12
CA LEU A 93 0.18 31.62 -5.77
C LEU A 93 -1.30 31.64 -5.35
N HIS A 94 -1.96 30.49 -5.34
CA HIS A 94 -3.35 30.39 -4.88
C HIS A 94 -3.47 30.87 -3.43
N PRO A 95 -4.45 31.72 -3.07
CA PRO A 95 -4.55 32.32 -1.72
C PRO A 95 -4.62 31.31 -0.57
N GLU A 96 -5.22 30.14 -0.82
CA GLU A 96 -5.34 29.04 0.15
C GLU A 96 -4.18 28.02 0.06
N GLY A 97 -3.16 28.32 -0.76
CA GLY A 97 -2.03 27.44 -1.03
C GLY A 97 -2.40 26.18 -1.80
N LEU A 98 -1.58 25.14 -1.65
CA LEU A 98 -1.71 23.87 -2.38
C LEU A 98 -2.78 22.94 -1.77
N GLY A 99 -3.13 23.13 -0.49
CA GLY A 99 -4.08 22.26 0.22
C GLY A 99 -3.54 20.85 0.56
N ILE A 100 -2.22 20.69 0.70
CA ILE A 100 -1.58 19.43 1.10
C ILE A 100 -0.52 19.62 2.18
N SER A 101 -0.32 18.58 2.99
CA SER A 101 0.90 18.40 3.79
C SER A 101 1.66 17.18 3.28
N VAL A 102 2.98 17.30 3.15
CA VAL A 102 3.87 16.22 2.72
C VAL A 102 4.80 15.83 3.86
N ARG A 103 5.07 14.54 4.01
CA ARG A 103 6.04 13.97 4.96
C ARG A 103 6.95 12.95 4.26
N GLY A 104 7.97 12.53 4.97
CA GLY A 104 9.00 11.62 4.47
C GLY A 104 10.12 12.38 3.80
N GLY A 105 11.05 11.65 3.22
CA GLY A 105 12.30 12.21 2.75
C GLY A 105 13.43 11.21 2.91
N VAL A 106 14.52 11.46 2.18
CA VAL A 106 15.69 10.59 2.16
C VAL A 106 16.32 10.44 3.55
N GLU A 107 16.19 11.47 4.39
CA GLU A 107 16.63 11.49 5.79
C GLU A 107 15.90 10.46 6.66
N PHE A 108 14.68 10.07 6.28
CA PHE A 108 13.89 9.01 6.90
C PHE A 108 13.96 7.69 6.12
N SER A 109 14.87 7.60 5.15
CA SER A 109 15.03 6.51 4.18
C SER A 109 13.78 6.20 3.34
N CYS A 110 12.76 7.07 3.35
CA CYS A 110 11.44 6.81 2.77
C CYS A 110 11.10 7.79 1.64
N GLY A 111 10.09 7.45 0.83
CA GLY A 111 9.55 8.35 -0.19
C GLY A 111 8.85 9.57 0.40
N LEU A 112 8.33 10.44 -0.46
CA LEU A 112 7.47 11.56 -0.06
C LEU A 112 6.00 11.16 -0.14
N PHE A 113 5.25 11.46 0.91
CA PHE A 113 3.84 11.07 1.04
C PHE A 113 2.96 12.25 1.43
N ILE A 114 1.78 12.32 0.81
CA ILE A 114 0.73 13.24 1.25
C ILE A 114 0.17 12.70 2.57
N SER A 115 0.42 13.43 3.65
CA SER A 115 -0.07 13.10 5.00
C SER A 115 -1.37 13.81 5.34
N GLN A 116 -1.65 14.95 4.70
CA GLN A 116 -2.90 15.69 4.85
C GLN A 116 -3.37 16.27 3.51
N LEU A 117 -4.69 16.30 3.33
CA LEU A 117 -5.38 16.90 2.20
C LEU A 117 -6.47 17.82 2.76
N VAL A 118 -6.51 19.06 2.30
CA VAL A 118 -7.57 20.01 2.65
C VAL A 118 -8.77 19.74 1.74
N LYS A 119 -9.89 19.33 2.33
CA LYS A 119 -11.13 19.05 1.59
C LYS A 119 -11.62 20.30 0.85
N GLY A 120 -11.90 20.17 -0.43
CA GLY A 120 -12.27 21.28 -1.33
C GLY A 120 -11.10 22.19 -1.72
N GLY A 121 -9.90 21.96 -1.19
CA GLY A 121 -8.69 22.67 -1.57
C GLY A 121 -8.16 22.23 -2.92
N GLN A 122 -7.13 22.93 -3.41
CA GLN A 122 -6.63 22.75 -4.77
C GLN A 122 -6.22 21.30 -5.10
N ALA A 123 -5.47 20.67 -4.21
CA ALA A 123 -5.04 19.29 -4.37
C ALA A 123 -6.19 18.27 -4.33
N ASP A 124 -7.19 18.48 -3.49
CA ASP A 124 -8.40 17.64 -3.44
C ASP A 124 -9.19 17.75 -4.75
N ASN A 125 -9.32 18.95 -5.28
CA ASN A 125 -10.05 19.21 -6.53
C ASN A 125 -9.40 18.57 -7.76
N VAL A 126 -8.06 18.43 -7.79
CA VAL A 126 -7.36 17.67 -8.83
C VAL A 126 -7.31 16.16 -8.53
N GLY A 127 -7.94 15.73 -7.43
CA GLY A 127 -8.07 14.35 -7.00
C GLY A 127 -6.75 13.74 -6.52
N LEU A 128 -5.86 14.53 -5.93
CA LEU A 128 -4.80 13.95 -5.12
C LEU A 128 -5.42 13.22 -3.93
N GLN A 129 -4.76 12.16 -3.50
CA GLN A 129 -5.25 11.30 -2.42
C GLN A 129 -4.18 11.20 -1.35
N PHE A 130 -4.62 10.98 -0.11
CA PHE A 130 -3.72 10.55 0.95
C PHE A 130 -3.00 9.28 0.52
N SER A 131 -1.70 9.19 0.81
CA SER A 131 -0.95 8.03 0.37
C SER A 131 -1.18 6.78 1.25
N LEU A 132 -1.89 6.91 2.38
CA LEU A 132 -2.04 5.84 3.35
C LEU A 132 -3.42 5.87 4.04
N ASP A 133 -4.15 4.76 3.93
CA ASP A 133 -5.22 4.31 4.85
C ASP A 133 -4.62 3.55 6.08
N TRP A 134 -3.32 3.73 6.31
CA TRP A 134 -2.54 3.07 7.36
C TRP A 134 -2.09 4.09 8.40
N ASP A 135 -2.12 3.68 9.66
CA ASP A 135 -1.65 4.49 10.78
C ASP A 135 -0.22 5.03 10.52
N ILE A 136 -0.13 6.35 10.56
CA ILE A 136 1.05 7.16 10.26
C ILE A 136 2.17 6.93 11.28
N SER A 137 1.87 6.25 12.40
CA SER A 137 2.85 5.89 13.43
C SER A 137 3.84 4.81 12.98
N GLN A 138 3.55 4.06 11.90
CA GLN A 138 4.33 2.88 11.50
C GLN A 138 4.79 2.85 10.03
N ALA A 139 4.70 3.95 9.28
CA ALA A 139 4.95 3.95 7.83
C ALA A 139 6.44 3.75 7.41
N PRO A 140 6.73 2.73 6.55
CA PRO A 140 8.00 2.44 5.91
C PRO A 140 8.79 3.59 5.25
N PRO A 141 10.12 3.64 5.32
CA PRO A 141 11.01 3.10 4.29
C PRO A 141 10.73 3.11 2.76
N VAL A 142 9.86 3.92 2.13
CA VAL A 142 9.51 3.64 0.71
C VAL A 142 10.61 3.94 -0.31
N SER A 143 11.26 2.88 -0.81
CA SER A 143 12.09 2.91 -2.01
C SER A 143 11.23 3.00 -3.28
N ASN A 144 11.41 4.12 -4.00
CA ASN A 144 11.20 4.33 -5.43
C ASN A 144 9.88 3.83 -6.06
N ARG A 145 8.87 4.72 -6.14
CA ARG A 145 8.11 5.03 -7.38
C ARG A 145 6.90 5.97 -7.22
N ASN A 146 6.52 6.36 -5.99
CA ASN A 146 5.54 7.44 -5.80
C ASN A 146 6.27 8.76 -5.58
N VAL A 147 6.98 9.23 -6.61
CA VAL A 147 7.63 10.54 -6.58
C VAL A 147 6.57 11.57 -6.97
N ILE A 148 6.13 12.39 -6.02
CA ILE A 148 5.57 13.71 -6.37
C ILE A 148 6.74 14.47 -7.02
N ARG A 149 6.75 14.50 -8.35
CA ARG A 149 7.78 15.24 -9.08
C ARG A 149 7.33 16.70 -9.12
N MET A 150 7.69 17.46 -8.10
CA MET A 150 7.56 18.92 -8.17
C MET A 150 8.63 19.41 -9.15
N ARG A 151 8.22 19.83 -10.34
CA ARG A 151 9.07 20.64 -11.22
C ARG A 151 8.80 22.10 -10.89
N GLU A 152 9.85 22.85 -10.60
CA GLU A 152 9.83 24.30 -10.78
C GLU A 152 10.04 24.58 -12.25
N GLU A 153 9.08 25.25 -12.89
CA GLU A 153 9.34 25.94 -14.14
C GLU A 153 9.89 27.32 -13.77
N TYR A 154 11.10 27.63 -14.26
CA TYR A 154 11.78 28.92 -14.11
C TYR A 154 11.21 29.95 -15.08
#